data_AF-A0A812SBZ4-F1
#
_entry.id   AF-A0A812SBZ4-F1
#
_cell.length_a   1.000
_cell.length_b   1.000
_cell.length_c   1.000
_cell.angle_alpha   90.00
_cell.angle_beta   90.00
_cell.angle_gamma   90.00
#
_symmetry.space_group_name_H-M   'P 1'
#
loop_
_entity.id
_entity.type
_entity.pdbx_description
1 polymer ?
#
loop_
_entity_poly.entity_id
_entity_poly.type
_entity_poly.pdbx_seq_one_letter_code
_entity_poly.pdbx_strand_id
1 'polypeptide(L)'
;MQMQLLQHHSVLSGAEERRLKEARPLEWIHFPKAGSSFINVITHLPGTCPSLANYLSPDTVSGGTCWLSHWFQNDCTRVCNGSRYSCPRGGCPHLPVTNYSAQRGHMVGMFRDPDQRIISGYHDDGNNFASFTEQNFGILRKVSKCKGDLLRGAPKRPLLEFAERWKGGMTYQLVPTDPAILAVDPMRPAVTRADGLEAARRVREGFAFVGIAEDWDLSICLFHKMFGGACRAEEFQDTRPGFAGKSADQDYNISKLQGWHDDIDEVVYTAALDVFRRNLIMFDVSQETCQECYSAATVTHGET
;
A
#
# COMPACT_ATOMS: atom_id res chain seq x y z
N MET A 1 14.16 -27.37 28.71
CA MET A 1 14.41 -26.27 27.75
C MET A 1 13.70 -26.48 26.41
N GLN A 2 13.89 -27.61 25.72
CA GLN A 2 13.28 -27.89 24.40
C GLN A 2 11.72 -27.94 24.40
N MET A 3 11.10 -28.52 25.43
CA MET A 3 9.63 -28.55 25.59
C MET A 3 9.00 -27.17 25.85
N GLN A 4 9.69 -26.27 26.57
CA GLN A 4 9.19 -24.92 26.85
C GLN A 4 9.24 -24.03 25.59
N LEU A 5 10.29 -24.18 24.77
CA LEU A 5 10.39 -23.51 23.47
C LEU A 5 9.28 -23.96 22.50
N LEU A 6 8.97 -25.25 22.45
CA LEU A 6 7.90 -25.80 21.61
C LEU A 6 6.49 -25.33 22.06
N GLN A 7 6.25 -25.25 23.37
CA GLN A 7 4.99 -24.71 23.91
C GLN A 7 4.85 -23.21 23.67
N HIS A 8 5.93 -22.44 23.79
CA HIS A 8 5.90 -21.00 23.50
C HIS A 8 5.64 -20.72 22.01
N HIS A 9 6.29 -21.48 21.13
CA HIS A 9 6.10 -21.37 19.68
C HIS A 9 4.65 -21.71 19.27
N SER A 10 4.04 -22.75 19.84
CA SER A 10 2.66 -23.12 19.50
C SER A 10 1.62 -22.11 20.00
N VAL A 11 1.90 -21.44 21.12
CA VAL A 11 1.05 -20.37 21.66
C VAL A 11 1.14 -19.11 20.80
N LEU A 12 2.34 -18.72 20.36
CA LEU A 12 2.54 -17.58 19.46
C LEU A 12 1.89 -17.82 18.09
N SER A 13 2.13 -19.00 17.47
CA SER A 13 1.51 -19.34 16.19
C SER A 13 -0.02 -19.36 16.27
N GLY A 14 -0.57 -19.81 17.40
CA GLY A 14 -2.02 -19.78 17.65
C GLY A 14 -2.59 -18.38 17.85
N ALA A 15 -1.79 -17.41 18.33
CA ALA A 15 -2.22 -16.02 18.47
C ALA A 15 -2.20 -15.26 17.13
N GLU A 16 -1.19 -15.50 16.31
CA GLU A 16 -1.07 -14.96 14.94
C GLU A 16 -2.24 -15.44 14.07
N GLU A 17 -2.53 -16.74 14.10
CA GLU A 17 -3.63 -17.33 13.32
C GLU A 17 -4.99 -16.76 13.73
N ARG A 18 -5.22 -16.54 15.04
CA ARG A 18 -6.44 -15.88 15.53
C ARG A 18 -6.56 -14.44 15.01
N ARG A 19 -5.51 -13.63 15.13
CA ARG A 19 -5.51 -12.24 14.63
C ARG A 19 -5.78 -12.18 13.13
N LEU A 20 -5.12 -13.03 12.35
CA LEU A 20 -5.35 -13.09 10.92
C LEU A 20 -6.78 -13.54 10.61
N LYS A 21 -7.35 -14.50 11.35
CA LYS A 21 -8.73 -14.94 11.17
C LYS A 21 -9.73 -13.81 11.46
N GLU A 22 -9.50 -13.01 12.49
CA GLU A 22 -10.33 -11.85 12.84
C GLU A 22 -10.22 -10.73 11.80
N ALA A 23 -9.05 -10.53 11.22
CA ALA A 23 -8.82 -9.53 10.18
C ALA A 23 -9.39 -9.92 8.80
N ARG A 24 -9.79 -11.18 8.59
CA ARG A 24 -10.23 -11.68 7.27
C ARG A 24 -11.71 -11.38 6.98
N PRO A 25 -12.06 -11.12 5.70
CA PRO A 25 -11.16 -11.01 4.55
C PRO A 25 -10.32 -9.72 4.65
N LEU A 26 -9.02 -9.79 4.35
CA LEU A 26 -8.18 -8.59 4.32
C LEU A 26 -8.65 -7.68 3.18
N GLU A 27 -8.70 -6.38 3.46
CA GLU A 27 -9.06 -5.35 2.49
C GLU A 27 -7.91 -4.35 2.35
N TRP A 28 -7.20 -4.38 1.23
CA TRP A 28 -6.06 -3.49 1.04
C TRP A 28 -6.50 -2.10 0.58
N ILE A 29 -6.26 -1.11 1.44
CA ILE A 29 -6.41 0.30 1.09
C ILE A 29 -5.09 0.78 0.49
N HIS A 30 -4.99 0.73 -0.84
CA HIS A 30 -3.79 1.15 -1.55
C HIS A 30 -3.81 2.66 -1.84
N PHE A 31 -3.07 3.42 -1.04
CA PHE A 31 -2.83 4.83 -1.31
C PHE A 31 -1.85 4.99 -2.48
N PRO A 32 -2.15 5.86 -3.47
CA PRO A 32 -1.24 6.12 -4.57
C PRO A 32 0.14 6.51 -4.04
N LYS A 33 1.19 5.85 -4.58
CA LYS A 33 2.61 6.09 -4.24
C LYS A 33 3.03 5.70 -2.82
N ALA A 34 2.24 4.89 -2.12
CA ALA A 34 2.61 4.29 -0.84
C ALA A 34 3.07 2.81 -0.96
N GLY A 35 3.65 2.43 -2.09
CA GLY A 35 4.27 1.10 -2.30
C GLY A 35 3.32 0.01 -2.79
N SER A 36 3.19 -0.14 -4.12
CA SER A 36 2.36 -1.18 -4.73
C SER A 36 2.89 -2.60 -4.50
N SER A 37 4.18 -2.75 -4.19
CA SER A 37 4.81 -4.06 -3.91
C SER A 37 4.23 -4.76 -2.67
N PHE A 38 3.50 -4.04 -1.81
CA PHE A 38 2.92 -4.61 -0.59
C PHE A 38 1.89 -5.72 -0.90
N ILE A 39 1.34 -5.75 -2.11
CA ILE A 39 0.49 -6.86 -2.53
C ILE A 39 1.20 -8.21 -2.48
N ASN A 40 2.52 -8.26 -2.71
CA ASN A 40 3.30 -9.49 -2.64
C ASN A 40 3.16 -10.12 -1.24
N VAL A 41 3.24 -9.31 -0.19
CA VAL A 41 3.10 -9.73 1.21
C VAL A 41 1.72 -10.34 1.45
N ILE A 42 0.67 -9.68 0.96
CA ILE A 42 -0.72 -10.15 1.12
C ILE A 42 -0.93 -11.47 0.35
N THR A 43 -0.47 -11.55 -0.90
CA THR A 43 -0.71 -12.71 -1.77
C THR A 43 0.00 -13.96 -1.28
N HIS A 44 1.17 -13.81 -0.65
CA HIS A 44 1.97 -14.92 -0.13
C HIS A 44 1.58 -15.35 1.29
N LEU A 45 0.70 -14.59 1.96
CA LEU A 45 0.18 -14.97 3.26
C LEU A 45 -0.56 -16.33 3.17
N PRO A 46 -0.34 -17.27 4.12
CA PRO A 46 -0.84 -18.64 4.02
C PRO A 46 -2.33 -18.74 3.69
N GLY A 47 -2.60 -19.37 2.55
CA GLY A 47 -3.92 -19.65 1.99
C GLY A 47 -4.65 -18.44 1.41
N THR A 48 -4.07 -17.23 1.42
CA THR A 48 -4.67 -16.04 0.80
C THR A 48 -4.78 -16.20 -0.71
N CYS A 49 -3.66 -16.47 -1.41
CA CYS A 49 -3.66 -16.81 -2.84
C CYS A 49 -2.88 -18.13 -3.07
N PRO A 50 -3.50 -19.31 -2.83
CA PRO A 50 -2.80 -20.60 -2.82
C PRO A 50 -2.03 -20.91 -4.11
N SER A 51 -2.53 -20.49 -5.27
CA SER A 51 -1.87 -20.71 -6.55
C SER A 51 -0.56 -19.92 -6.72
N LEU A 52 -0.33 -18.90 -5.89
CA LEU A 52 0.89 -18.09 -5.87
C LEU A 52 1.82 -18.48 -4.71
N ALA A 53 1.42 -19.41 -3.84
CA ALA A 53 2.19 -19.75 -2.64
C ALA A 53 3.60 -20.29 -2.97
N ASN A 54 3.79 -20.93 -4.12
CA ASN A 54 5.09 -21.50 -4.54
C ASN A 54 5.64 -20.88 -5.82
N TYR A 55 4.95 -19.87 -6.37
CA TYR A 55 5.37 -19.24 -7.61
C TYR A 55 5.95 -17.87 -7.30
N LEU A 56 7.25 -17.71 -7.56
CA LEU A 56 7.80 -16.42 -7.92
C LEU A 56 7.12 -16.08 -9.23
N SER A 57 5.99 -15.38 -9.21
CA SER A 57 5.45 -14.90 -10.46
C SER A 57 6.26 -13.66 -10.82
N PRO A 58 7.12 -13.73 -11.85
CA PRO A 58 7.58 -12.51 -12.50
C PRO A 58 6.39 -11.73 -13.09
N ASP A 59 5.12 -12.12 -12.93
CA ASP A 59 3.92 -11.33 -13.26
C ASP A 59 3.24 -10.66 -12.05
N THR A 60 3.50 -11.11 -10.81
CA THR A 60 3.28 -10.28 -9.60
C THR A 60 4.47 -9.37 -9.30
N VAL A 61 5.66 -9.74 -9.80
CA VAL A 61 6.92 -9.01 -9.67
C VAL A 61 7.31 -8.27 -10.95
N SER A 62 6.66 -8.49 -12.11
CA SER A 62 6.91 -7.66 -13.31
C SER A 62 6.31 -6.29 -13.09
N GLY A 63 7.20 -5.42 -12.62
CA GLY A 63 7.06 -4.00 -12.75
C GLY A 63 6.64 -3.62 -14.17
N GLY A 64 5.93 -2.50 -14.26
CA GLY A 64 5.33 -2.04 -15.49
C GLY A 64 4.24 -1.03 -15.23
N THR A 65 3.98 -0.19 -16.22
CA THR A 65 2.82 0.69 -16.20
C THR A 65 1.57 -0.16 -16.03
N CYS A 66 0.66 0.22 -15.13
CA CYS A 66 -0.64 -0.45 -14.95
C CYS A 66 -0.65 -1.91 -14.45
N TRP A 67 0.48 -2.52 -14.09
CA TRP A 67 0.52 -3.96 -13.76
C TRP A 67 -0.48 -4.37 -12.67
N LEU A 68 -0.59 -3.56 -11.60
CA LEU A 68 -1.43 -3.89 -10.46
C LEU A 68 -2.92 -3.89 -10.85
N SER A 69 -3.33 -2.96 -11.70
CA SER A 69 -4.69 -2.94 -12.25
C SER A 69 -4.97 -4.16 -13.13
N HIS A 70 -3.99 -4.57 -13.95
CA HIS A 70 -4.10 -5.77 -14.78
C HIS A 70 -4.25 -7.02 -13.91
N TRP A 71 -3.43 -7.16 -12.88
CA TRP A 71 -3.49 -8.28 -11.94
C TRP A 71 -4.84 -8.35 -11.22
N PHE A 72 -5.34 -7.21 -10.71
CA PHE A 72 -6.65 -7.18 -10.07
C PHE A 72 -7.80 -7.56 -11.01
N GLN A 73 -7.71 -7.16 -12.28
CA GLN A 73 -8.77 -7.40 -13.26
C GLN A 73 -8.80 -8.84 -13.78
N ASN A 74 -7.63 -9.47 -13.97
CA ASN A 74 -7.53 -10.75 -14.68
C ASN A 74 -7.19 -11.94 -13.78
N ASP A 75 -6.51 -11.70 -12.66
CA ASP A 75 -5.86 -12.78 -11.90
C ASP A 75 -6.37 -12.87 -10.47
N CYS A 76 -6.58 -11.75 -9.77
CA CYS A 76 -6.86 -11.76 -8.33
C CYS A 76 -8.02 -12.69 -7.93
N THR A 77 -9.19 -12.56 -8.56
CA THR A 77 -10.36 -13.41 -8.23
C THR A 77 -10.21 -14.87 -8.64
N ARG A 78 -9.26 -15.16 -9.55
CA ARG A 78 -8.96 -16.52 -10.03
C ARG A 78 -7.97 -17.23 -9.11
N VAL A 79 -7.02 -16.50 -8.54
CA VAL A 79 -5.90 -17.07 -7.76
C VAL A 79 -6.05 -16.89 -6.25
N CYS A 80 -6.86 -15.94 -5.81
CA CYS A 80 -7.05 -15.61 -4.40
C CYS A 80 -8.38 -16.11 -3.84
N ASN A 81 -8.36 -16.50 -2.57
CA ASN A 81 -9.54 -16.89 -1.83
C ASN A 81 -10.28 -15.66 -1.31
N GLY A 82 -11.48 -15.41 -1.83
CA GLY A 82 -12.32 -14.26 -1.45
C GLY A 82 -12.74 -14.20 0.01
N SER A 83 -12.67 -15.32 0.77
CA SER A 83 -12.89 -15.31 2.21
C SER A 83 -11.67 -14.84 3.02
N ARG A 84 -10.51 -14.72 2.37
CA ARG A 84 -9.24 -14.33 3.00
C ARG A 84 -8.71 -13.00 2.50
N TYR A 85 -8.97 -12.64 1.25
CA TYR A 85 -8.61 -11.35 0.67
C TYR A 85 -9.68 -10.87 -0.31
N SER A 86 -10.12 -9.63 -0.12
CA SER A 86 -11.11 -8.98 -0.96
C SER A 86 -10.43 -8.31 -2.15
N CYS A 87 -10.51 -8.93 -3.33
CA CYS A 87 -10.04 -8.32 -4.57
C CYS A 87 -10.84 -7.05 -4.91
N PRO A 88 -10.18 -5.91 -5.18
CA PRO A 88 -10.83 -4.68 -5.62
C PRO A 88 -11.71 -4.87 -6.85
N ARG A 89 -12.99 -4.49 -6.74
CA ARG A 89 -13.94 -4.59 -7.85
C ARG A 89 -13.53 -3.69 -9.01
N GLY A 90 -13.68 -4.19 -10.24
CA GLY A 90 -13.35 -3.44 -11.45
C GLY A 90 -11.86 -3.25 -11.72
N GLY A 91 -10.98 -3.91 -10.95
CA GLY A 91 -9.53 -3.87 -11.19
C GLY A 91 -8.87 -2.54 -10.82
N CYS A 92 -9.58 -1.62 -10.15
CA CYS A 92 -9.01 -0.34 -9.76
C CYS A 92 -8.26 -0.48 -8.43
N PRO A 93 -6.96 -0.16 -8.35
CA PRO A 93 -6.19 -0.36 -7.13
C PRO A 93 -6.45 0.74 -6.10
N HIS A 94 -6.93 1.92 -6.51
CA HIS A 94 -7.05 3.11 -5.65
C HIS A 94 -8.50 3.40 -5.22
N LEU A 95 -9.30 2.38 -4.95
CA LEU A 95 -10.70 2.56 -4.54
C LEU A 95 -10.81 3.24 -3.15
N PRO A 96 -11.82 4.09 -2.94
CA PRO A 96 -12.09 4.64 -1.62
C PRO A 96 -12.77 3.61 -0.69
N VAL A 97 -12.69 3.85 0.61
CA VAL A 97 -13.44 3.14 1.66
C VAL A 97 -14.91 3.55 1.56
N THR A 98 -15.74 2.64 1.07
CA THR A 98 -17.16 2.92 0.77
C THR A 98 -18.11 2.47 1.89
N ASN A 99 -17.68 1.54 2.74
CA ASN A 99 -18.48 1.05 3.88
C ASN A 99 -17.57 0.82 5.09
N TYR A 100 -17.15 1.91 5.74
CA TYR A 100 -16.24 1.85 6.89
C TYR A 100 -16.72 0.88 7.97
N SER A 101 -18.02 0.84 8.28
CA SER A 101 -18.54 -0.06 9.32
C SER A 101 -18.31 -1.54 9.01
N ALA A 102 -18.42 -1.94 7.74
CA ALA A 102 -18.14 -3.32 7.33
C ALA A 102 -16.65 -3.62 7.15
N GLN A 103 -15.85 -2.60 6.81
CA GLN A 103 -14.42 -2.73 6.53
C GLN A 103 -13.55 -2.56 7.80
N ARG A 104 -14.11 -2.00 8.88
CA ARG A 104 -13.43 -1.78 10.16
C ARG A 104 -12.92 -3.11 10.74
N GLY A 105 -11.62 -3.19 10.98
CA GLY A 105 -10.95 -4.40 11.46
C GLY A 105 -10.44 -5.32 10.34
N HIS A 106 -10.72 -4.99 9.08
CA HIS A 106 -10.29 -5.74 7.90
C HIS A 106 -9.28 -4.98 7.03
N MET A 107 -9.21 -3.65 7.19
CA MET A 107 -8.36 -2.79 6.38
C MET A 107 -6.87 -3.02 6.70
N VAL A 108 -6.07 -3.16 5.66
CA VAL A 108 -4.60 -3.16 5.74
C VAL A 108 -4.06 -2.11 4.78
N GLY A 109 -2.95 -1.47 5.12
CA GLY A 109 -2.39 -0.45 4.24
C GLY A 109 -0.98 -0.02 4.61
N MET A 110 -0.28 0.48 3.60
CA MET A 110 0.99 1.18 3.72
C MET A 110 0.73 2.67 3.58
N PHE A 111 1.26 3.46 4.49
CA PHE A 111 1.16 4.92 4.48
C PHE A 111 2.53 5.51 4.13
N ARG A 112 2.54 6.75 3.65
CA ARG A 112 3.77 7.45 3.26
C ARG A 112 3.66 8.91 3.68
N ASP A 113 4.79 9.52 3.98
CA ASP A 113 4.90 10.96 4.15
C ASP A 113 4.17 11.68 2.98
N PRO A 114 3.24 12.60 3.29
CA PRO A 114 2.42 13.22 2.26
C PRO A 114 3.22 13.98 1.21
N ASP A 115 4.27 14.71 1.60
CA ASP A 115 5.06 15.52 0.67
C ASP A 115 5.93 14.63 -0.23
N GLN A 116 6.51 13.56 0.33
CA GLN A 116 7.16 12.51 -0.44
C GLN A 116 6.19 11.83 -1.42
N ARG A 117 4.94 11.56 -0.99
CA ARG A 117 3.87 10.98 -1.83
C ARG A 117 3.55 11.89 -3.02
N ILE A 118 3.42 13.19 -2.80
CA ILE A 118 3.20 14.18 -3.86
C ILE A 118 4.35 14.19 -4.85
N ILE A 119 5.60 14.33 -4.40
CA ILE A 119 6.73 14.41 -5.33
C ILE A 119 6.95 13.10 -6.07
N SER A 120 6.74 11.97 -5.40
CA SER A 120 6.76 10.66 -6.05
C SER A 120 5.68 10.54 -7.13
N GLY A 121 4.47 11.05 -6.89
CA GLY A 121 3.39 11.07 -7.87
C GLY A 121 3.71 11.97 -9.07
N TYR A 122 4.33 13.12 -8.83
CA TYR A 122 4.75 14.04 -9.89
C TYR A 122 5.84 13.44 -10.80
N HIS A 123 6.78 12.70 -10.23
CA HIS A 123 7.87 12.05 -10.96
C HIS A 123 7.52 10.64 -11.47
N ASP A 124 6.29 10.17 -11.30
CA ASP A 124 5.85 8.90 -11.88
C ASP A 124 5.49 9.09 -13.36
N ASP A 125 6.45 8.88 -14.25
CA ASP A 125 6.24 8.97 -15.71
C ASP A 125 5.41 7.83 -16.28
N GLY A 126 5.36 6.68 -15.59
CA GLY A 126 4.63 5.51 -16.04
C GLY A 126 3.12 5.71 -15.94
N ASN A 127 2.65 6.26 -14.82
CA ASN A 127 1.25 6.61 -14.61
C ASN A 127 0.92 8.05 -15.02
N ASN A 128 1.92 8.94 -15.00
CA ASN A 128 1.86 10.36 -15.33
C ASN A 128 0.66 11.10 -14.71
N PHE A 129 0.48 10.95 -13.39
CA PHE A 129 -0.64 11.54 -12.64
C PHE A 129 -0.76 13.07 -12.82
N ALA A 130 0.37 13.77 -12.98
CA ALA A 130 0.39 15.22 -13.18
C ALA A 130 -0.19 15.68 -14.53
N SER A 131 -0.42 14.76 -15.47
CA SER A 131 -1.07 15.04 -16.77
C SER A 131 -2.60 14.88 -16.74
N PHE A 132 -3.20 14.42 -15.64
CA PHE A 132 -4.62 14.08 -15.57
C PHE A 132 -5.52 15.32 -15.62
N THR A 133 -6.06 15.67 -16.79
CA THR A 133 -7.09 16.70 -16.93
C THR A 133 -8.49 16.08 -16.82
N GLU A 134 -9.53 16.89 -16.58
CA GLU A 134 -10.92 16.42 -16.62
C GLU A 134 -11.23 15.66 -17.92
N GLN A 135 -10.79 16.21 -19.05
CA GLN A 135 -10.98 15.63 -20.38
C GLN A 135 -10.30 14.26 -20.51
N ASN A 136 -9.03 14.14 -20.12
CA ASN A 136 -8.28 12.90 -20.30
C ASN A 136 -8.65 11.85 -19.25
N PHE A 137 -8.97 12.28 -18.02
CA PHE A 137 -9.38 11.37 -16.96
C PHE A 137 -10.76 10.75 -17.23
N GLY A 138 -11.69 11.51 -17.81
CA GLY A 138 -12.99 10.99 -18.26
C GLY A 138 -12.84 9.90 -19.34
N ILE A 139 -11.81 9.97 -20.18
CA ILE A 139 -11.46 8.93 -21.16
C ILE A 139 -10.89 7.71 -20.44
N LEU A 140 -9.93 7.90 -19.52
CA LEU A 140 -9.35 6.82 -18.72
C LEU A 140 -10.41 6.02 -17.96
N ARG A 141 -11.43 6.69 -17.40
CA ARG A 141 -12.52 6.04 -16.65
C ARG A 141 -13.44 5.20 -17.54
N LYS A 142 -13.57 5.55 -18.84
CA LYS A 142 -14.42 4.84 -19.81
C LYS A 142 -13.71 3.68 -20.50
N VAL A 143 -12.37 3.66 -20.47
CA VAL A 143 -11.59 2.59 -21.07
C VAL A 143 -11.38 1.50 -20.01
N SER A 144 -11.96 0.33 -20.23
CA SER A 144 -11.93 -0.81 -19.30
C SER A 144 -10.55 -1.45 -19.09
N LYS A 145 -9.50 -0.94 -19.75
CA LYS A 145 -8.13 -1.43 -19.67
C LYS A 145 -7.21 -0.28 -19.29
N CYS A 146 -6.40 -0.48 -18.25
CA CYS A 146 -5.40 0.50 -17.84
C CYS A 146 -4.41 0.73 -19.00
N LYS A 147 -4.44 1.93 -19.58
CA LYS A 147 -3.51 2.36 -20.63
C LYS A 147 -2.69 3.54 -20.12
N GLY A 148 -1.85 3.33 -19.11
CA GLY A 148 -0.93 4.38 -18.64
C GLY A 148 0.00 4.87 -19.76
N ASP A 149 0.21 4.06 -20.81
CA ASP A 149 0.88 4.48 -22.04
C ASP A 149 0.17 5.60 -22.81
N LEU A 150 -1.17 5.74 -22.71
CA LEU A 150 -1.88 6.85 -23.38
C LEU A 150 -1.44 8.23 -22.87
N LEU A 151 -1.05 8.29 -21.59
CA LEU A 151 -0.62 9.53 -20.96
C LEU A 151 0.88 9.58 -20.74
N ARG A 152 1.62 8.53 -21.10
CA ARG A 152 3.08 8.55 -21.09
C ARG A 152 3.56 9.65 -22.02
N GLY A 153 4.36 10.57 -21.50
CA GLY A 153 4.87 11.73 -22.26
C GLY A 153 3.86 12.87 -22.46
N ALA A 154 2.61 12.74 -22.00
CA ALA A 154 1.69 13.88 -21.95
C ALA A 154 2.26 14.99 -21.04
N PRO A 155 2.05 16.28 -21.40
CA PRO A 155 2.59 17.38 -20.61
C PRO A 155 2.04 17.36 -19.19
N LYS A 156 2.95 17.50 -18.22
CA LYS A 156 2.61 17.63 -16.80
C LYS A 156 2.20 19.07 -16.51
N ARG A 157 1.21 19.26 -15.64
CA ARG A 157 0.96 20.56 -15.03
C ARG A 157 2.14 20.98 -14.14
N PRO A 158 2.28 22.26 -13.79
CA PRO A 158 3.27 22.71 -12.81
C PRO A 158 3.19 21.96 -11.47
N LEU A 159 4.33 21.71 -10.82
CA LEU A 159 4.41 20.91 -9.59
C LEU A 159 3.47 21.40 -8.48
N LEU A 160 3.43 22.70 -8.20
CA LEU A 160 2.56 23.23 -7.13
C LEU A 160 1.08 23.12 -7.47
N GLU A 161 0.70 23.25 -8.75
CA GLU A 161 -0.68 23.02 -9.19
C GLU A 161 -1.07 21.53 -9.03
N PHE A 162 -0.13 20.62 -9.31
CA PHE A 162 -0.32 19.21 -9.03
C PHE A 162 -0.47 18.93 -7.54
N ALA A 163 0.40 19.50 -6.71
CA ALA A 163 0.38 19.34 -5.26
C ALA A 163 -0.98 19.77 -4.68
N GLU A 164 -1.47 20.95 -5.04
CA GLU A 164 -2.79 21.45 -4.60
C GLU A 164 -3.95 20.53 -5.01
N ARG A 165 -3.91 19.98 -6.21
CA ARG A 165 -4.96 19.06 -6.70
C ARG A 165 -4.92 17.70 -6.01
N TRP A 166 -3.73 17.23 -5.62
CA TRP A 166 -3.52 15.94 -4.96
C TRP A 166 -3.58 16.01 -3.43
N LYS A 167 -3.70 17.22 -2.88
CA LYS A 167 -3.79 17.50 -1.44
C LYS A 167 -4.91 16.71 -0.77
N GLY A 168 -4.66 16.10 0.38
CA GLY A 168 -5.66 15.32 1.11
C GLY A 168 -6.09 14.04 0.39
N GLY A 169 -5.19 13.44 -0.43
CA GLY A 169 -5.47 12.26 -1.23
C GLY A 169 -5.74 11.01 -0.39
N MET A 170 -4.95 10.78 0.66
CA MET A 170 -5.17 9.67 1.61
C MET A 170 -6.46 9.89 2.39
N THR A 171 -6.68 11.13 2.84
CA THR A 171 -7.89 11.55 3.53
C THR A 171 -9.13 11.19 2.72
N TYR A 172 -9.24 11.62 1.47
CA TYR A 172 -10.42 11.33 0.66
C TYR A 172 -10.64 9.84 0.41
N GLN A 173 -9.57 9.06 0.25
CA GLN A 173 -9.69 7.61 0.10
C GLN A 173 -10.30 6.96 1.35
N LEU A 174 -10.08 7.52 2.54
CA LEU A 174 -10.64 7.04 3.80
C LEU A 174 -12.01 7.62 4.13
N VAL A 175 -12.29 8.85 3.69
CA VAL A 175 -13.54 9.59 3.95
C VAL A 175 -14.08 10.23 2.66
N PRO A 176 -14.46 9.43 1.65
CA PRO A 176 -14.92 9.98 0.38
C PRO A 176 -16.23 10.74 0.59
N THR A 177 -16.31 11.95 0.02
CA THR A 177 -17.59 12.67 -0.09
C THR A 177 -18.48 12.06 -1.16
N ASP A 178 -17.87 11.43 -2.18
CA ASP A 178 -18.55 10.62 -3.21
C ASP A 178 -17.75 9.32 -3.44
N PRO A 179 -18.30 8.14 -3.09
CA PRO A 179 -17.60 6.86 -3.25
C PRO A 179 -17.40 6.45 -4.72
N ALA A 180 -18.04 7.12 -5.69
CA ALA A 180 -17.84 6.87 -7.11
C ALA A 180 -16.61 7.59 -7.70
N ILE A 181 -15.98 8.49 -6.94
CA ILE A 181 -14.82 9.28 -7.35
C ILE A 181 -13.55 8.70 -6.73
N LEU A 182 -12.48 8.61 -7.52
CA LEU A 182 -11.20 8.09 -7.08
C LEU A 182 -10.35 9.20 -6.45
N ALA A 183 -9.45 8.83 -5.53
CA ALA A 183 -8.50 9.80 -4.94
C ALA A 183 -7.58 10.48 -5.97
N VAL A 184 -7.32 9.81 -7.10
CA VAL A 184 -6.49 10.32 -8.21
C VAL A 184 -7.27 11.15 -9.24
N ASP A 185 -8.59 11.28 -9.08
CA ASP A 185 -9.43 12.05 -10.01
C ASP A 185 -9.11 13.55 -9.90
N PRO A 186 -8.80 14.24 -11.02
CA PRO A 186 -8.48 15.67 -11.00
C PRO A 186 -9.67 16.58 -10.63
N MET A 187 -10.89 16.04 -10.69
CA MET A 187 -12.15 16.71 -10.32
C MET A 187 -12.66 16.29 -8.94
N ARG A 188 -11.87 15.52 -8.19
CA ARG A 188 -12.17 15.14 -6.82
C ARG A 188 -12.49 16.38 -5.96
N PRO A 189 -13.60 16.38 -5.20
CA PRO A 189 -13.89 17.44 -4.24
C PRO A 189 -12.74 17.62 -3.25
N ALA A 190 -12.42 18.89 -2.95
CA ALA A 190 -11.46 19.19 -1.90
C ALA A 190 -11.96 18.66 -0.55
N VAL A 191 -11.03 18.12 0.24
CA VAL A 191 -11.27 17.72 1.62
C VAL A 191 -10.81 18.83 2.55
N THR A 192 -11.30 18.79 3.78
CA THR A 192 -10.97 19.73 4.85
C THR A 192 -10.10 19.05 5.91
N ARG A 193 -9.56 19.86 6.83
CA ARG A 193 -8.86 19.34 8.00
C ARG A 193 -9.76 18.49 8.91
N ALA A 194 -11.07 18.75 8.95
CA ALA A 194 -12.03 17.94 9.71
C ALA A 194 -12.16 16.53 9.11
N ASP A 195 -12.16 16.43 7.78
CA ASP A 195 -12.11 15.15 7.07
C ASP A 195 -10.82 14.40 7.39
N GLY A 196 -9.68 15.10 7.45
CA GLY A 196 -8.38 14.54 7.86
C GLY A 196 -8.41 13.96 9.28
N LEU A 197 -9.10 14.62 10.22
CA LEU A 197 -9.27 14.13 11.59
C LEU A 197 -10.14 12.86 11.65
N GLU A 198 -11.23 12.80 10.88
CA GLU A 198 -12.05 11.58 10.78
C GLU A 198 -11.28 10.45 10.10
N ALA A 199 -10.54 10.73 9.02
CA ALA A 199 -9.65 9.76 8.40
C ALA A 199 -8.61 9.21 9.39
N ALA A 200 -7.98 10.08 10.18
CA ALA A 200 -7.06 9.69 11.25
C ALA A 200 -7.72 8.80 12.32
N ARG A 201 -8.99 9.07 12.70
CA ARG A 201 -9.76 8.17 13.57
C ARG A 201 -9.95 6.80 12.93
N ARG A 202 -10.30 6.76 11.64
CA ARG A 202 -10.46 5.50 10.88
C ARG A 202 -9.17 4.69 10.80
N VAL A 203 -8.00 5.35 10.66
CA VAL A 203 -6.69 4.69 10.73
C VAL A 203 -6.50 4.04 12.10
N ARG A 204 -6.72 4.78 13.19
CA ARG A 204 -6.51 4.29 14.56
C ARG A 204 -7.42 3.13 14.95
N GLU A 205 -8.66 3.12 14.45
CA GLU A 205 -9.70 2.21 14.94
C GLU A 205 -10.12 1.15 13.93
N GLY A 206 -9.80 1.32 12.66
CA GLY A 206 -10.33 0.48 11.57
C GLY A 206 -9.31 -0.35 10.82
N PHE A 207 -8.02 -0.06 10.92
CA PHE A 207 -7.00 -0.87 10.26
C PHE A 207 -6.60 -2.05 11.14
N ALA A 208 -6.60 -3.24 10.57
CA ALA A 208 -5.99 -4.44 11.12
C ALA A 208 -4.45 -4.36 11.09
N PHE A 209 -3.91 -3.67 10.08
CA PHE A 209 -2.47 -3.44 9.93
C PHE A 209 -2.19 -2.08 9.29
N VAL A 210 -1.18 -1.41 9.82
CA VAL A 210 -0.67 -0.12 9.33
C VAL A 210 0.84 -0.26 9.21
N GLY A 211 1.38 -0.11 8.00
CA GLY A 211 2.81 0.02 7.75
C GLY A 211 3.18 1.39 7.19
N ILE A 212 4.48 1.69 7.16
CA ILE A 212 5.07 2.95 6.73
C ILE A 212 6.05 2.67 5.59
N ALA A 213 5.89 3.38 4.48
CA ALA A 213 6.67 3.14 3.26
C ALA A 213 8.15 3.45 3.45
N GLU A 214 8.47 4.45 4.28
CA GLU A 214 9.83 4.85 4.67
C GLU A 214 10.51 3.81 5.56
N ASP A 215 9.73 3.03 6.31
CA ASP A 215 10.19 1.93 7.16
C ASP A 215 9.72 0.58 6.56
N TRP A 216 9.98 0.38 5.27
CA TRP A 216 9.46 -0.76 4.49
C TRP A 216 9.76 -2.10 5.16
N ASP A 217 11.03 -2.37 5.43
CA ASP A 217 11.49 -3.67 5.95
C ASP A 217 10.87 -4.00 7.31
N LEU A 218 10.80 -3.01 8.21
CA LEU A 218 10.14 -3.14 9.51
C LEU A 218 8.63 -3.33 9.35
N SER A 219 8.01 -2.69 8.36
CA SER A 219 6.59 -2.89 8.05
C SER A 219 6.29 -4.30 7.58
N ILE A 220 7.15 -4.88 6.73
CA ILE A 220 7.02 -6.27 6.29
C ILE A 220 7.18 -7.22 7.47
N CYS A 221 8.27 -7.07 8.24
CA CYS A 221 8.48 -7.88 9.43
C CYS A 221 7.31 -7.79 10.42
N LEU A 222 6.80 -6.58 10.69
CA LEU A 222 5.64 -6.38 11.54
C LEU A 222 4.41 -7.11 11.02
N PHE A 223 4.13 -7.05 9.71
CA PHE A 223 3.01 -7.77 9.12
C PHE A 223 3.07 -9.27 9.41
N HIS A 224 4.25 -9.87 9.22
CA HIS A 224 4.49 -11.30 9.50
C HIS A 224 4.43 -11.62 10.99
N LYS A 225 4.91 -10.75 11.89
CA LYS A 225 4.76 -10.94 13.35
C LYS A 225 3.31 -10.81 13.82
N MET A 226 2.49 -10.01 13.12
CA MET A 226 1.08 -9.83 13.46
C MET A 226 0.22 -11.00 12.98
N PHE A 227 0.41 -11.45 11.74
CA PHE A 227 -0.48 -12.37 11.04
C PHE A 227 0.14 -13.75 10.72
N GLY A 228 1.41 -13.95 11.02
CA GLY A 228 2.16 -15.17 10.73
C GLY A 228 2.59 -15.30 9.26
N GLY A 229 3.10 -16.48 8.91
CA GLY A 229 3.69 -16.75 7.60
C GLY A 229 5.18 -16.38 7.54
N ALA A 230 5.95 -17.10 6.73
CA ALA A 230 7.36 -16.83 6.54
C ALA A 230 7.56 -15.60 5.63
N CYS A 231 8.51 -14.75 5.99
CA CYS A 231 8.96 -13.66 5.13
C CYS A 231 9.65 -14.22 3.89
N ARG A 232 9.59 -13.48 2.80
CA ARG A 232 10.18 -13.86 1.50
C ARG A 232 11.00 -12.74 0.92
N ALA A 233 12.03 -13.08 0.15
CA ALA A 233 12.95 -12.10 -0.42
C ALA A 233 12.24 -11.05 -1.27
N GLU A 234 11.21 -11.46 -2.00
CA GLU A 234 10.49 -10.64 -2.97
C GLU A 234 9.61 -9.57 -2.30
N GLU A 235 9.33 -9.72 -1.01
CA GLU A 235 8.58 -8.74 -0.22
C GLU A 235 9.44 -7.51 0.11
N PHE A 236 10.76 -7.64 0.06
CA PHE A 236 11.74 -6.57 0.29
C PHE A 236 12.25 -5.93 -1.01
N GLN A 237 11.81 -6.44 -2.17
CA GLN A 237 12.22 -5.90 -3.46
C GLN A 237 11.32 -4.73 -3.87
N ASP A 238 11.96 -3.64 -4.31
CA ASP A 238 11.24 -2.58 -5.00
C ASP A 238 10.88 -3.03 -6.43
N THR A 239 9.64 -3.46 -6.61
CA THR A 239 9.10 -3.86 -7.92
C THR A 239 8.73 -2.66 -8.81
N ARG A 240 8.91 -1.42 -8.32
CA ARG A 240 8.67 -0.17 -9.05
C ARG A 240 9.73 0.89 -8.68
N PRO A 241 11.03 0.64 -8.99
CA PRO A 241 12.04 1.67 -8.82
C PRO A 241 11.60 2.92 -9.56
N GLY A 242 11.83 4.08 -8.95
CA GLY A 242 11.58 5.37 -9.59
C GLY A 242 12.43 5.53 -10.87
N PHE A 243 12.49 6.76 -11.40
CA PHE A 243 13.39 7.09 -12.51
C PHE A 243 14.78 6.44 -12.36
N ALA A 244 15.36 6.03 -13.50
CA ALA A 244 16.66 5.36 -13.57
C ALA A 244 17.69 6.01 -12.63
N GLY A 245 18.16 5.26 -11.63
CA GLY A 245 19.16 5.70 -10.65
C GLY A 245 18.65 6.03 -9.25
N LYS A 246 17.34 5.97 -8.97
CA LYS A 246 16.81 6.01 -7.59
C LYS A 246 16.56 4.59 -7.06
N SER A 247 17.16 4.24 -5.93
CA SER A 247 16.67 3.12 -5.11
C SER A 247 15.42 3.54 -4.32
N ALA A 248 14.64 2.58 -3.82
CA ALA A 248 13.52 2.82 -2.91
C ALA A 248 13.93 3.65 -1.68
N ASP A 249 15.21 3.57 -1.31
CA ASP A 249 15.79 4.13 -0.08
C ASP A 249 16.16 5.63 -0.21
N GLN A 250 15.95 6.23 -1.38
CA GLN A 250 16.25 7.64 -1.61
C GLN A 250 15.00 8.49 -1.70
N ASP A 251 14.74 9.20 -0.60
CA ASP A 251 13.75 10.26 -0.52
C ASP A 251 13.90 11.29 -1.65
N TYR A 252 12.77 11.88 -2.04
CA TYR A 252 12.76 13.01 -2.94
C TYR A 252 13.20 14.28 -2.21
N ASN A 253 13.86 15.17 -2.94
CA ASN A 253 14.16 16.49 -2.43
C ASN A 253 12.87 17.33 -2.37
N ILE A 254 12.29 17.43 -1.16
CA ILE A 254 11.05 18.15 -0.91
C ILE A 254 11.19 19.68 -0.98
N SER A 255 12.40 20.24 -1.04
CA SER A 255 12.56 21.69 -1.19
C SER A 255 11.96 22.23 -2.49
N LYS A 256 11.75 21.36 -3.49
CA LYS A 256 11.05 21.68 -4.75
C LYS A 256 9.59 22.08 -4.54
N LEU A 257 8.99 21.72 -3.42
CA LEU A 257 7.64 22.15 -3.03
C LEU A 257 7.60 23.58 -2.49
N GLN A 258 8.74 24.26 -2.31
CA GLN A 258 8.80 25.69 -1.97
C GLN A 258 8.03 26.05 -0.69
N GLY A 259 8.05 25.17 0.30
CA GLY A 259 7.32 25.34 1.56
C GLY A 259 5.83 24.95 1.51
N TRP A 260 5.35 24.48 0.36
CA TRP A 260 4.06 23.80 0.28
C TRP A 260 4.08 22.51 1.12
N HIS A 261 2.95 22.21 1.76
CA HIS A 261 2.78 21.04 2.61
C HIS A 261 1.33 20.53 2.57
N ASP A 262 1.15 19.22 2.56
CA ASP A 262 -0.17 18.57 2.68
C ASP A 262 -0.59 18.43 4.15
N ASP A 263 -0.97 19.54 4.77
CA ASP A 263 -1.41 19.62 6.17
C ASP A 263 -2.68 18.79 6.49
N ILE A 264 -3.40 18.32 5.47
CA ILE A 264 -4.58 17.47 5.65
C ILE A 264 -4.15 16.01 5.78
N ASP A 265 -3.37 15.50 4.81
CA ASP A 265 -2.84 14.14 4.88
C ASP A 265 -1.77 13.98 5.98
N GLU A 266 -1.12 15.05 6.44
CA GLU A 266 -0.21 15.03 7.60
C GLU A 266 -0.90 14.49 8.86
N VAL A 267 -2.16 14.87 9.08
CA VAL A 267 -2.96 14.40 10.21
C VAL A 267 -3.18 12.89 10.13
N VAL A 268 -3.42 12.38 8.92
CA VAL A 268 -3.61 10.94 8.66
C VAL A 268 -2.30 10.18 8.83
N TYR A 269 -1.21 10.71 8.27
CA TYR A 269 0.11 10.10 8.36
C TYR A 269 0.63 10.05 9.80
N THR A 270 0.42 11.11 10.57
CA THR A 270 0.72 11.15 12.01
C THR A 270 -0.01 10.04 12.77
N ALA A 271 -1.31 9.85 12.48
CA ALA A 271 -2.08 8.76 13.09
C ALA A 271 -1.58 7.37 12.67
N ALA A 272 -1.11 7.21 11.42
CA ALA A 272 -0.50 5.99 10.95
C ALA A 272 0.82 5.69 11.68
N LEU A 273 1.70 6.68 11.83
CA LEU A 273 2.94 6.57 12.61
C LEU A 273 2.67 6.17 14.06
N ASP A 274 1.63 6.74 14.70
CA ASP A 274 1.25 6.38 16.07
C ASP A 274 0.81 4.91 16.17
N VAL A 275 0.03 4.41 15.21
CA VAL A 275 -0.40 2.99 15.19
C VAL A 275 0.79 2.09 14.92
N PHE A 276 1.61 2.42 13.92
CA PHE A 276 2.78 1.66 13.53
C PHE A 276 3.76 1.50 14.70
N ARG A 277 4.16 2.61 15.35
CA ARG A 277 5.07 2.59 16.50
C ARG A 277 4.52 1.79 17.69
N ARG A 278 3.22 1.92 17.98
CA ARG A 278 2.57 1.11 19.02
C ARG A 278 2.63 -0.37 18.71
N ASN A 279 2.42 -0.73 17.44
CA ASN A 279 2.50 -2.12 17.00
C ASN A 279 3.94 -2.64 17.01
N LEU A 280 4.94 -1.85 16.63
CA LEU A 280 6.35 -2.25 16.75
C LEU A 280 6.69 -2.67 18.19
N ILE A 281 6.24 -1.88 19.18
CA ILE A 281 6.43 -2.20 20.59
C ILE A 281 5.62 -3.44 20.99
N MET A 282 4.34 -3.50 20.62
CA MET A 282 3.44 -4.59 20.99
C MET A 282 3.90 -5.96 20.47
N PHE A 283 4.52 -5.97 19.29
CA PHE A 283 4.94 -7.19 18.60
C PHE A 283 6.46 -7.44 18.66
N ASP A 284 7.19 -6.67 19.48
CA ASP A 284 8.64 -6.77 19.66
C ASP A 284 9.40 -6.74 18.32
N VAL A 285 9.09 -5.74 17.49
CA VAL A 285 9.64 -5.55 16.15
C VAL A 285 10.69 -4.44 16.18
N SER A 286 11.93 -4.82 15.90
CA SER A 286 13.08 -3.94 15.73
C SER A 286 13.99 -4.49 14.62
N GLN A 287 15.01 -3.74 14.24
CA GLN A 287 15.99 -4.22 13.26
C GLN A 287 16.65 -5.53 13.73
N GLU A 288 16.89 -5.67 15.04
CA GLU A 288 17.49 -6.85 15.66
C GLU A 288 16.54 -8.05 15.67
N THR A 289 15.27 -7.86 16.03
CA THR A 289 14.31 -8.98 16.12
C THR A 289 13.79 -9.45 14.76
N CYS A 290 14.03 -8.66 13.70
CA CYS A 290 13.65 -8.95 12.32
C CYS A 290 14.75 -9.60 11.48
N GLN A 291 15.94 -9.88 12.03
CA GLN A 291 17.06 -10.44 11.27
C GLN A 291 16.71 -11.76 10.55
N GLU A 292 15.88 -12.62 11.15
CA GLU A 292 15.38 -13.84 10.49
C GLU A 292 14.57 -13.50 9.23
N CYS A 293 13.68 -12.52 9.32
CA CYS A 293 12.85 -12.04 8.21
C CYS A 293 13.73 -11.46 7.09
N TYR A 294 14.76 -10.69 7.44
CA TYR A 294 15.69 -10.09 6.48
C TYR A 294 16.65 -11.11 5.85
N SER A 295 17.00 -12.18 6.58
CA SER A 295 17.82 -13.26 6.02
C SER A 295 17.13 -13.95 4.85
N ALA A 296 15.79 -13.92 4.78
CA ALA A 296 15.07 -14.40 3.61
C ALA A 296 15.39 -13.58 2.36
N ALA A 297 15.69 -12.28 2.51
CA ALA A 297 16.06 -11.38 1.40
C ALA A 297 17.43 -11.64 0.78
N THR A 298 18.35 -12.32 1.48
CA THR A 298 19.71 -12.56 1.01
C THR A 298 19.91 -13.89 0.28
N VAL A 299 18.92 -14.78 0.28
CA VAL A 299 19.04 -16.14 -0.30
C VAL A 299 19.06 -16.15 -1.85
N THR A 300 18.80 -15.02 -2.53
CA THR A 300 18.77 -14.96 -4.00
C THR A 300 20.13 -14.67 -4.68
N HIS A 301 21.25 -14.69 -3.95
CA HIS A 301 22.59 -14.57 -4.54
C HIS A 301 23.51 -15.76 -4.21
N GLY A 302 22.99 -16.97 -4.31
CA GLY A 302 23.77 -18.21 -4.29
C GLY A 302 23.52 -19.06 -5.53
N GLU A 303 24.47 -18.99 -6.48
CA GLU A 303 24.89 -20.04 -7.42
C GLU A 303 23.82 -20.96 -8.07
N THR A 304 23.53 -20.70 -9.36
CA THR A 304 23.91 -21.59 -10.50
C THR A 304 23.93 -20.79 -11.79
#